data_AF-A7VYF5-F1
#
_entry.id   AF-A7VYF5-F1
#
_cell.length_a   1.000
_cell.length_b   1.000
_cell.length_c   1.000
_cell.angle_alpha   90.00
_cell.angle_beta   90.00
_cell.angle_gamma   90.00
#
_symmetry.space_group_name_H-M   'P 1'
#
loop_
_entity.id
_entity.type
_entity.pdbx_description
1 polymer ?
#
loop_
_entity_poly.entity_id
_entity_poly.type
_entity_poly.pdbx_seq_one_letter_code
_entity_poly.pdbx_strand_id
1 'polypeptide(L)'
;MNQIQEEYPPGSSFTGAYRGATQCFGFAGYVFHALYGCDMPNSYYRDTWYQLDGTENLSVVGQLTQKNISKTALERLLSQGRPGDIIQYGTPHYPHTMVFLQTITGGFTVYDCNYDRQCTVMVRQVSYEALAAEIGSSSAQCGLTLYRANLKE
;
A
#
# COMPACT_ATOMS: atom_id res chain seq x y z
N MET A 1 9.80 6.41 -10.62
CA MET A 1 10.10 6.29 -9.18
C MET A 1 11.17 7.29 -8.75
N ASN A 2 12.35 7.33 -9.38
CA ASN A 2 13.45 8.23 -8.98
C ASN A 2 13.06 9.71 -8.83
N GLN A 3 12.33 10.27 -9.81
CA GLN A 3 11.90 11.67 -9.77
C GLN A 3 10.99 12.00 -8.57
N ILE A 4 10.14 11.06 -8.14
CA ILE A 4 9.23 11.27 -7.01
C ILE A 4 10.00 11.19 -5.69
N GLN A 5 10.99 10.31 -5.61
CA GLN A 5 11.87 10.20 -4.44
C GLN A 5 12.84 11.38 -4.32
N GLU A 6 13.14 12.09 -5.40
CA GLU A 6 13.86 13.37 -5.35
C GLU A 6 12.98 14.49 -4.80
N GLU A 7 11.70 14.53 -5.16
CA GLU A 7 10.74 15.51 -4.64
C GLU A 7 10.38 15.23 -3.17
N TYR A 8 10.18 13.96 -2.81
CA TYR A 8 9.85 13.50 -1.47
C TYR A 8 10.89 12.48 -0.96
N PRO A 9 12.11 12.92 -0.60
CA PRO A 9 13.14 12.01 -0.11
C PRO A 9 12.72 11.38 1.23
N PRO A 10 13.21 10.17 1.57
CA PRO A 10 13.00 9.58 2.88
C PRO A 10 13.39 10.53 4.01
N GLY A 11 12.53 10.69 5.00
CA GLY A 11 12.69 11.66 6.10
C GLY A 11 12.06 13.04 5.83
N SER A 12 11.60 13.32 4.61
CA SER A 12 10.73 14.47 4.36
C SER A 12 9.32 14.22 4.90
N SER A 13 8.52 15.29 4.98
CA SER A 13 7.11 15.19 5.40
C SER A 13 6.19 15.46 4.22
N PHE A 14 5.22 14.57 4.01
CA PHE A 14 4.11 14.81 3.10
C PHE A 14 2.92 15.33 3.90
N THR A 15 2.82 16.66 4.00
CA THR A 15 1.72 17.33 4.71
C THR A 15 0.50 17.56 3.81
N GLY A 16 0.58 17.13 2.54
CA GLY A 16 -0.45 17.34 1.54
C GLY A 16 -1.66 16.42 1.71
N ALA A 17 -2.84 16.94 1.39
CA ALA A 17 -3.96 16.11 0.97
C ALA A 17 -3.86 15.93 -0.55
N TYR A 18 -4.07 14.72 -1.05
CA TYR A 18 -4.22 14.46 -2.49
C TYR A 18 -5.65 14.02 -2.78
N ARG A 19 -6.36 14.78 -3.61
CA ARG A 19 -7.78 14.55 -3.96
C ARG A 19 -8.67 14.27 -2.73
N GLY A 20 -8.42 14.98 -1.63
CA GLY A 20 -9.17 14.86 -0.37
C GLY A 20 -8.72 13.73 0.57
N ALA A 21 -7.85 12.81 0.12
CA ALA A 21 -7.21 11.82 0.97
C ALA A 21 -5.96 12.41 1.64
N THR A 22 -5.69 12.03 2.89
CA THR A 22 -4.55 12.54 3.67
C THR A 22 -3.58 11.40 4.01
N GLN A 23 -2.40 11.75 4.53
CA GLN A 23 -1.44 10.81 5.11
C GLN A 23 -1.00 9.70 4.12
N CYS A 24 -0.99 8.43 4.56
CA CYS A 24 -0.54 7.29 3.78
C CYS A 24 -1.31 7.13 2.47
N PHE A 25 -2.64 7.26 2.53
CA PHE A 25 -3.50 7.11 1.35
C PHE A 25 -3.29 8.25 0.36
N GLY A 26 -3.31 9.50 0.84
CA GLY A 26 -3.08 10.67 0.01
C GLY A 26 -1.71 10.63 -0.68
N PHE A 27 -0.68 10.21 0.06
CA PHE A 27 0.66 10.05 -0.48
C PHE A 27 0.72 8.95 -1.56
N ALA A 28 0.16 7.78 -1.30
CA ALA A 28 0.13 6.70 -2.29
C ALA A 28 -0.62 7.13 -3.57
N GLY A 29 -1.72 7.87 -3.44
CA GLY A 29 -2.45 8.44 -4.57
C GLY A 29 -1.63 9.45 -5.36
N TYR A 30 -0.87 10.33 -4.69
CA TYR A 30 0.05 11.26 -5.34
C TYR A 30 1.14 10.52 -6.14
N VAL A 31 1.80 9.54 -5.50
CA VAL A 31 2.84 8.73 -6.15
C VAL A 31 2.25 7.98 -7.35
N PHE A 32 1.06 7.40 -7.22
CA PHE A 32 0.38 6.70 -8.31
C PHE A 32 0.13 7.62 -9.51
N HIS A 33 -0.42 8.82 -9.27
CA HIS A 33 -0.65 9.80 -10.32
C HIS A 33 0.65 10.23 -11.01
N ALA A 34 1.69 10.51 -10.22
CA ALA A 34 2.98 10.91 -10.77
C ALA A 34 3.66 9.80 -11.61
N LEU A 35 3.39 8.53 -11.30
CA LEU A 35 3.92 7.39 -12.06
C LEU A 35 3.13 7.11 -13.35
N TYR A 36 1.81 7.24 -13.31
CA TYR A 36 0.93 6.69 -14.35
C TYR A 36 0.08 7.74 -15.08
N GLY A 37 0.09 8.99 -14.64
CA GLY A 37 -0.69 10.09 -15.23
C GLY A 37 -2.20 9.95 -15.06
N CYS A 38 -2.65 9.06 -14.17
CA CYS A 38 -4.06 8.80 -13.88
C CYS A 38 -4.27 8.56 -12.38
N ASP A 39 -5.51 8.67 -11.93
CA ASP A 39 -5.82 8.58 -10.50
C ASP A 39 -6.32 7.19 -10.10
N MET A 40 -5.88 6.73 -8.93
CA MET A 40 -6.52 5.61 -8.22
C MET A 40 -7.73 6.10 -7.39
N PRO A 41 -8.61 5.19 -6.90
CA PRO A 41 -9.65 5.53 -5.93
C PRO A 41 -9.05 6.23 -4.71
N ASN A 42 -9.80 7.14 -4.08
CA ASN A 42 -9.35 7.95 -2.94
C ASN A 42 -9.93 7.49 -1.58
N SER A 43 -10.55 6.32 -1.54
CA SER A 43 -11.18 5.75 -0.36
C SER A 43 -11.09 4.21 -0.34
N TYR A 44 -11.40 3.63 0.81
CA TYR A 44 -11.51 2.19 1.04
C TYR A 44 -12.81 1.88 1.81
N TYR A 45 -13.31 0.65 1.67
CA TYR A 45 -14.49 0.20 2.40
C TYR A 45 -14.22 0.20 3.91
N ARG A 46 -15.11 0.82 4.69
CA ARG A 46 -14.96 0.93 6.16
C ARG A 46 -15.02 -0.42 6.88
N ASP A 47 -15.70 -1.40 6.30
CA ASP A 47 -15.90 -2.71 6.93
C ASP A 47 -14.70 -3.65 6.72
N THR A 48 -13.90 -3.42 5.67
CA THR A 48 -12.78 -4.28 5.33
C THR A 48 -11.44 -3.59 5.42
N TRP A 49 -11.33 -2.28 5.20
CA TRP A 49 -10.08 -1.49 5.28
C TRP A 49 -8.95 -1.88 4.31
N TYR A 50 -8.81 -3.14 3.90
CA TYR A 50 -7.85 -3.62 2.91
C TYR A 50 -8.35 -3.54 1.46
N GLN A 51 -9.58 -3.05 1.24
CA GLN A 51 -10.21 -2.97 -0.07
C GLN A 51 -10.48 -1.51 -0.46
N LEU A 52 -9.96 -1.10 -1.62
CA LEU A 52 -10.28 0.21 -2.19
C LEU A 52 -11.76 0.25 -2.60
N ASP A 53 -12.40 1.40 -2.42
CA ASP A 53 -13.79 1.63 -2.82
C ASP A 53 -13.83 2.08 -4.28
N GLY A 54 -13.55 1.13 -5.17
CA GLY A 54 -13.46 1.35 -6.62
C GLY A 54 -12.31 0.59 -7.28
N THR A 55 -12.31 0.56 -8.61
CA THR A 55 -11.28 -0.08 -9.44
C THR A 55 -10.78 0.84 -10.56
N GLU A 56 -10.97 2.14 -10.40
CA GLU A 56 -10.57 3.15 -11.36
C GLU A 56 -9.06 3.06 -11.60
N ASN A 57 -8.68 2.81 -12.86
CA ASN A 57 -7.29 2.66 -13.29
C ASN A 57 -6.47 1.59 -12.56
N LEU A 58 -7.13 0.66 -11.84
CA LEU A 58 -6.49 -0.41 -11.08
C LEU A 58 -7.14 -1.78 -11.36
N SER A 59 -6.33 -2.83 -11.32
CA SER A 59 -6.78 -4.22 -11.25
C SER A 59 -6.26 -4.87 -9.98
N VAL A 60 -7.06 -5.76 -9.38
CA VAL A 60 -6.63 -6.58 -8.24
C VAL A 60 -5.68 -7.66 -8.77
N VAL A 61 -4.44 -7.64 -8.29
CA VAL A 61 -3.47 -8.74 -8.52
C VAL A 61 -3.79 -9.91 -7.60
N GLY A 62 -4.16 -9.63 -6.35
CA GLY A 62 -4.66 -10.62 -5.42
C GLY A 62 -5.00 -10.02 -4.07
N GLN A 63 -5.72 -10.81 -3.27
CA GLN A 63 -6.25 -10.41 -1.98
C GLN A 63 -6.14 -11.54 -0.97
N LEU A 64 -5.79 -11.19 0.25
CA LEU A 64 -5.81 -12.06 1.42
C LEU A 64 -6.75 -11.47 2.46
N THR A 65 -7.69 -12.28 2.93
CA THR A 65 -8.63 -11.95 4.00
C THR A 65 -8.21 -12.64 5.30
N GLN A 66 -8.64 -12.13 6.46
CA GLN A 66 -8.34 -12.64 7.82
C GLN A 66 -7.68 -14.02 7.93
N LYS A 67 -8.43 -15.10 7.61
CA LYS A 67 -8.00 -16.48 7.86
C LYS A 67 -6.87 -16.94 6.93
N ASN A 68 -6.64 -16.22 5.85
CA ASN A 68 -5.66 -16.51 4.82
C ASN A 68 -4.37 -15.71 4.99
N ILE A 69 -4.30 -14.82 5.99
CA ILE A 69 -3.08 -14.07 6.30
C ILE A 69 -2.08 -15.00 6.99
N SER A 70 -0.95 -15.19 6.33
CA SER A 70 0.23 -15.89 6.85
C SER A 70 1.46 -15.37 6.13
N LYS A 71 2.64 -15.57 6.71
CA LYS A 71 3.92 -15.26 6.06
C LYS A 71 3.97 -15.81 4.63
N THR A 72 3.69 -17.10 4.47
CA THR A 72 3.76 -17.80 3.17
C THR A 72 2.74 -17.26 2.16
N ALA A 73 1.53 -16.92 2.60
CA ALA A 73 0.52 -16.34 1.72
C ALA A 73 0.92 -14.93 1.25
N LEU A 74 1.47 -14.10 2.16
CA LEU A 74 1.98 -12.78 1.83
C LEU A 74 3.14 -12.86 0.84
N GLU A 75 4.11 -13.76 1.09
CA GLU A 75 5.24 -13.97 0.19
C GLU A 75 4.79 -14.41 -1.21
N ARG A 76 3.82 -15.32 -1.29
CA ARG A 76 3.25 -15.77 -2.57
C ARG A 76 2.51 -14.64 -3.31
N LEU A 77 1.78 -13.78 -2.60
CA LEU A 77 1.07 -12.66 -3.23
C LEU A 77 2.05 -11.56 -3.66
N LEU A 78 2.90 -11.11 -2.75
CA LEU A 78 3.77 -9.95 -2.97
C LEU A 78 4.98 -10.25 -3.87
N SER A 79 5.35 -11.52 -4.07
CA SER A 79 6.30 -11.92 -5.13
C SER A 79 5.79 -11.64 -6.54
N GLN A 80 4.49 -11.43 -6.72
CA GLN A 80 3.90 -11.00 -7.99
C GLN A 80 3.93 -9.48 -8.17
N GLY A 81 4.31 -8.73 -7.13
CA GLY A 81 4.33 -7.27 -7.13
C GLY A 81 5.34 -6.69 -8.13
N ARG A 82 4.98 -5.54 -8.68
CA ARG A 82 5.84 -4.73 -9.56
C ARG A 82 6.04 -3.35 -8.94
N PRO A 83 7.21 -2.71 -9.15
CA PRO A 83 7.43 -1.36 -8.67
C PRO A 83 6.28 -0.41 -9.08
N GLY A 84 5.70 0.28 -8.11
CA GLY A 84 4.55 1.18 -8.29
C GLY A 84 3.17 0.54 -8.05
N ASP A 85 3.07 -0.77 -7.89
CA ASP A 85 1.84 -1.42 -7.44
C ASP A 85 1.42 -0.88 -6.06
N ILE A 86 0.10 -0.82 -5.82
CA ILE A 86 -0.45 -0.32 -4.56
C ILE A 86 -0.77 -1.48 -3.63
N ILE A 87 -0.34 -1.37 -2.38
CA ILE A 87 -0.74 -2.27 -1.31
C ILE A 87 -1.68 -1.51 -0.39
N GLN A 88 -2.91 -2.01 -0.24
CA GLN A 88 -3.84 -1.58 0.79
C GLN A 88 -3.99 -2.72 1.80
N TYR A 89 -3.74 -2.44 3.08
CA TYR A 89 -3.98 -3.43 4.12
C TYR A 89 -4.73 -2.82 5.30
N GLY A 90 -5.38 -3.70 6.05
CA GLY A 90 -6.10 -3.37 7.26
C GLY A 90 -5.65 -4.25 8.41
N THR A 91 -5.66 -3.69 9.60
CA THR A 91 -5.37 -4.35 10.88
C THR A 91 -6.60 -4.20 11.79
N PRO A 92 -6.62 -4.78 13.00
CA PRO A 92 -7.67 -4.51 13.98
C PRO A 92 -7.72 -3.05 14.47
N HIS A 93 -6.69 -2.25 14.17
CA HIS A 93 -6.48 -0.95 14.77
C HIS A 93 -6.48 0.19 13.76
N TYR A 94 -6.01 -0.06 12.53
CA TYR A 94 -5.90 0.95 11.49
C TYR A 94 -5.70 0.34 10.09
N PRO A 95 -6.09 1.06 9.03
CA PRO A 95 -5.70 0.81 7.64
C PRO A 95 -4.38 1.49 7.29
N HIS A 96 -3.70 0.98 6.25
CA HIS A 96 -2.53 1.66 5.69
C HIS A 96 -2.35 1.37 4.19
N THR A 97 -1.84 2.36 3.47
CA THR A 97 -1.60 2.32 2.02
C THR A 97 -0.12 2.51 1.74
N MET A 98 0.45 1.67 0.88
CA MET A 98 1.88 1.66 0.55
C MET A 98 2.08 1.50 -0.96
N VAL A 99 3.18 2.04 -1.48
CA VAL A 99 3.63 1.79 -2.85
C VAL A 99 4.71 0.71 -2.81
N PHE A 100 4.49 -0.41 -3.51
CA PHE A 100 5.46 -1.50 -3.60
C PHE A 100 6.66 -1.07 -4.44
N LEU A 101 7.88 -1.40 -3.99
CA LEU A 101 9.10 -1.14 -4.76
C LEU A 101 9.69 -2.43 -5.32
N GLN A 102 10.01 -3.40 -4.47
CA GLN A 102 10.66 -4.66 -4.88
C GLN A 102 10.59 -5.68 -3.75
N THR A 103 10.76 -6.95 -4.09
CA THR A 103 10.99 -8.02 -3.10
C THR A 103 12.44 -8.02 -2.63
N ILE A 104 12.65 -8.48 -1.39
CA ILE A 104 13.96 -8.76 -0.81
C ILE A 104 13.90 -10.11 -0.09
N THR A 105 15.05 -10.63 0.36
CA THR A 105 15.05 -11.89 1.13
C THR A 105 14.24 -11.75 2.42
N GLY A 106 13.17 -12.54 2.54
CA GLY A 106 12.30 -12.56 3.72
C GLY A 106 11.30 -11.40 3.83
N GLY A 107 11.21 -10.54 2.80
CA GLY A 107 10.34 -9.38 2.84
C GLY A 107 10.27 -8.62 1.52
N PHE A 108 9.95 -7.34 1.61
CA PHE A 108 9.86 -6.43 0.48
C PHE A 108 10.16 -5.00 0.93
N THR A 109 10.44 -4.11 -0.01
CA THR A 109 10.54 -2.69 0.27
C THR A 109 9.32 -1.94 -0.24
N VAL A 110 8.89 -0.96 0.53
CA VAL A 110 7.80 -0.05 0.19
C VAL A 110 8.28 1.39 0.23
N TYR A 111 7.56 2.23 -0.50
CA TYR A 111 7.58 3.67 -0.35
C TYR A 111 6.23 4.11 0.18
N ASP A 112 6.21 4.65 1.39
CA ASP A 112 4.99 5.03 2.07
C ASP A 112 5.18 6.27 2.95
N CYS A 113 4.09 6.75 3.52
CA CYS A 113 4.09 7.93 4.38
C CYS A 113 3.25 7.64 5.62
N ASN A 114 3.58 8.30 6.74
CA ASN A 114 2.78 8.30 7.97
C ASN A 114 2.69 6.94 8.67
N TYR A 115 3.58 5.99 8.37
CA TYR A 115 3.66 4.75 9.15
C TYR A 115 4.03 5.04 10.61
N ASP A 116 4.82 6.10 10.85
CA ASP A 116 5.20 6.61 12.17
C ASP A 116 4.18 7.55 12.81
N ARG A 117 3.05 7.82 12.15
CA ARG A 117 2.01 8.79 12.53
C ARG A 117 2.46 10.25 12.55
N GLN A 118 3.57 10.59 11.90
CA GLN A 118 4.10 11.96 11.81
C GLN A 118 4.14 12.49 10.37
N CYS A 119 3.44 11.83 9.44
CA CYS A 119 3.45 12.13 8.01
C CYS A 119 4.85 12.09 7.39
N THR A 120 5.78 11.32 7.97
CA THR A 120 7.11 11.12 7.42
C THR A 120 7.03 10.20 6.22
N VAL A 121 7.67 10.61 5.11
CA VAL A 121 7.88 9.78 3.92
C VAL A 121 9.05 8.83 4.18
N MET A 122 8.85 7.54 3.91
CA MET A 122 9.82 6.51 4.23
C MET A 122 9.97 5.52 3.08
N VAL A 123 11.20 5.03 2.90
CA VAL A 123 11.45 3.75 2.22
C VAL A 123 11.71 2.73 3.31
N ARG A 124 10.83 1.73 3.45
CA ARG A 124 10.90 0.76 4.54
C ARG A 124 11.11 -0.64 4.01
N GLN A 125 11.91 -1.43 4.71
CA GLN A 125 11.94 -2.88 4.56
C GLN A 125 10.86 -3.47 5.46
N VAL A 126 9.99 -4.30 4.89
CA VAL A 126 8.87 -4.93 5.58
C VAL A 126 9.06 -6.44 5.52
N SER A 127 9.13 -7.07 6.68
CA SER A 127 9.16 -8.53 6.81
C SER A 127 7.78 -9.12 6.59
N TYR A 128 7.68 -10.23 5.84
CA TYR A 128 6.41 -10.95 5.67
C TYR A 128 5.86 -11.47 7.00
N GLU A 129 6.73 -11.90 7.91
CA GLU A 129 6.34 -12.40 9.23
C GLU A 129 5.76 -11.27 10.10
N ALA A 130 6.46 -10.13 10.15
CA ALA A 130 6.03 -8.98 10.93
C ALA A 130 4.71 -8.41 10.41
N LEU A 131 4.55 -8.33 9.08
CA LEU A 131 3.31 -7.86 8.48
C LEU A 131 2.14 -8.83 8.71
N ALA A 132 2.37 -10.15 8.64
CA ALA A 132 1.33 -11.13 8.97
C ALA A 132 0.85 -10.97 10.41
N ALA A 133 1.76 -10.77 11.35
CA ALA A 133 1.44 -10.54 12.75
C ALA A 133 0.71 -9.20 12.98
N GLU A 134 1.13 -8.14 12.29
CA GLU A 134 0.51 -6.80 12.38
C GLU A 134 -0.92 -6.79 11.82
N ILE A 135 -1.15 -7.40 10.65
CA ILE A 135 -2.48 -7.56 10.06
C ILE A 135 -3.35 -8.44 10.96
N GLY A 136 -2.79 -9.55 11.44
CA GLY A 136 -3.49 -10.49 12.30
C GLY A 136 -4.73 -11.11 11.63
N SER A 137 -5.60 -11.66 12.46
CA SER A 137 -6.80 -12.37 12.00
C SER A 137 -8.02 -12.16 12.89
N SER A 138 -8.06 -11.08 13.70
CA SER A 138 -9.05 -10.92 14.77
C SER A 138 -10.30 -10.11 14.40
N SER A 139 -10.30 -9.36 13.29
CA SER A 139 -11.48 -8.62 12.80
C SER A 139 -11.65 -8.71 11.29
N ALA A 140 -12.88 -8.51 10.77
CA ALA A 140 -13.16 -8.49 9.33
C ALA A 140 -12.36 -7.44 8.54
N GLN A 141 -11.74 -6.49 9.25
CA GLN A 141 -10.86 -5.46 8.70
C GLN A 141 -9.41 -5.95 8.51
N CYS A 142 -9.07 -7.15 8.97
CA CYS A 142 -7.73 -7.71 8.78
C CYS A 142 -7.62 -8.34 7.39
N GLY A 143 -6.70 -7.83 6.59
CA GLY A 143 -6.42 -8.35 5.26
C GLY A 143 -5.46 -7.47 4.49
N LEU A 144 -5.15 -7.86 3.25
CA LEU A 144 -4.29 -7.14 2.34
C LEU A 144 -4.74 -7.35 0.90
N THR A 145 -4.76 -6.30 0.11
CA THR A 145 -4.96 -6.37 -1.34
C THR A 145 -3.79 -5.71 -2.06
N LEU A 146 -3.30 -6.37 -3.10
CA LEU A 146 -2.30 -5.85 -4.04
C LEU A 146 -3.02 -5.42 -5.32
N TYR A 147 -2.82 -4.18 -5.73
CA TYR A 147 -3.39 -3.59 -6.95
C TYR A 147 -2.30 -3.20 -7.93
N ARG A 148 -2.64 -3.26 -9.21
CA ARG A 148 -1.78 -2.85 -10.31
C ARG A 148 -2.46 -1.83 -11.21
N ALA A 149 -1.72 -0.84 -11.67
CA ALA A 149 -2.21 0.13 -12.65
C ALA A 149 -2.69 -0.56 -13.94
N ASN A 150 -3.86 -0.15 -14.42
CA ASN A 150 -4.37 -0.52 -15.74
C ASN A 150 -3.69 0.40 -16.77
N LEU A 151 -2.49 0.04 -17.19
CA LEU A 151 -1.81 0.74 -18.28
C LEU A 151 -2.56 0.43 -19.59
N LYS A 152 -2.91 1.47 -20.35
CA LYS A 152 -3.20 1.27 -21.77
C LYS A 152 -1.86 1.02 -22.45
N GLU A 153 -1.72 -0.16 -23.05
CA GLU A 153 -0.62 -0.46 -23.99
C GLU A 153 -0.65 0.51 -25.18
#